data_AF-D5ATN5-F1
#
_entry.id   AF-D5ATN5-F1
#
_cell.length_a   1.000
_cell.length_b   1.000
_cell.length_c   1.000
_cell.angle_alpha   90.00
_cell.angle_beta   90.00
_cell.angle_gamma   90.00
#
_symmetry.space_group_name_H-M   'P 1'
#
loop_
_entity.id
_entity.type
_entity.pdbx_description
1 polymer ?
#
loop_
_entity_poly.entity_id
_entity_poly.type
_entity_poly.pdbx_seq_one_letter_code
_entity_poly.pdbx_strand_id
1 'polypeptide(L)' 'MSYVELFEAPAKTPVKGMAARLSRLPAALGEGLVEVLETGARLREVTRLRAMSDAELALHHITRDEIVPHVFRDRYCY' A
#
# COMPACT_ATOMS: atom_id res chain seq x y z
N MET A 1 32.69 -17.18 58.85
CA MET A 1 31.85 -17.96 57.91
C MET A 1 30.56 -17.18 57.71
N SER A 2 30.43 -16.26 56.73
CA SER A 2 30.13 -16.48 55.30
C SER A 2 28.94 -17.44 55.11
N TYR A 3 27.84 -17.08 54.43
CA TYR A 3 27.77 -16.59 53.06
C TYR A 3 26.69 -15.50 52.89
N VAL A 4 27.13 -14.32 52.46
CA VAL A 4 26.30 -13.24 51.91
C VAL A 4 26.68 -13.15 50.44
N GLU A 5 25.75 -12.71 49.59
CA GLU A 5 25.94 -12.41 48.16
C GLU A 5 25.95 -13.64 47.22
N LEU A 6 24.78 -14.27 47.04
CA LEU A 6 24.50 -14.92 45.76
C LEU A 6 24.36 -13.81 44.70
N PHE A 7 25.43 -13.62 43.93
CA PHE A 7 25.52 -12.75 42.78
C PHE A 7 24.27 -12.85 41.89
N GLU A 8 23.46 -11.80 41.89
CA GLU A 8 22.38 -11.61 40.93
C GLU A 8 23.01 -11.19 39.59
N ALA A 9 23.19 -12.17 38.69
CA ALA A 9 23.73 -11.93 37.36
C ALA A 9 22.71 -11.15 36.51
N PRO A 10 23.01 -9.95 35.97
CA PRO A 10 22.10 -9.30 35.06
C PRO A 10 22.07 -10.07 33.74
N ALA A 11 20.94 -10.71 33.45
CA ALA A 11 20.66 -11.33 32.16
C ALA A 11 20.79 -10.28 31.06
N LYS A 12 21.90 -10.31 30.31
CA LYS A 12 22.06 -9.48 29.10
C LYS A 12 21.19 -10.08 28.00
N THR A 13 19.98 -9.55 27.84
CA THR A 13 19.04 -9.95 26.79
C THR A 13 19.51 -9.43 25.42
N PRO A 14 19.85 -10.29 24.44
CA PRO A 14 20.41 -9.86 23.15
C PRO A 14 19.34 -9.45 22.13
N VAL A 15 18.09 -9.28 22.55
CA VAL A 15 16.93 -9.10 21.64
C VAL A 15 16.80 -7.70 21.03
N LYS A 16 17.51 -6.69 21.55
CA LYS A 16 17.33 -5.29 21.13
C LYS A 16 17.83 -5.00 19.70
N GLY A 17 18.85 -5.74 19.22
CA GLY A 17 19.47 -5.50 17.91
C GLY A 17 18.72 -6.13 16.72
N MET A 18 18.00 -7.22 16.94
CA MET A 18 17.22 -7.91 15.89
C MET A 18 15.87 -7.21 15.64
N ALA A 19 15.20 -6.76 16.70
CA ALA A 19 13.95 -6.01 16.62
C ALA A 19 14.09 -4.69 15.84
N ALA A 20 15.24 -4.01 15.96
CA ALA A 20 15.52 -2.75 15.26
C ALA A 20 15.73 -2.89 13.74
N ARG A 21 15.99 -4.12 13.25
CA ARG A 21 16.14 -4.40 11.80
C ARG A 21 14.80 -4.74 11.17
N LEU A 22 13.90 -5.42 11.91
CA LEU A 22 12.53 -5.69 11.46
C LEU A 22 11.66 -4.44 11.41
N SER A 23 11.90 -3.46 12.28
CA SER A 23 11.13 -2.20 12.32
C SER A 23 11.32 -1.30 11.09
N ARG A 24 12.24 -1.63 10.16
CA ARG A 24 12.46 -0.90 8.90
C ARG A 24 11.76 -1.51 7.68
N LEU A 25 11.25 -2.75 7.79
CA LEU A 25 10.48 -3.40 6.73
C LEU A 25 9.05 -2.88 6.50
N PRO A 26 8.29 -2.35 7.49
CA PRO A 26 6.89 -2.02 7.26
C PRO A 26 6.67 -0.79 6.36
N ALA A 27 7.61 0.16 6.33
CA ALA A 27 7.46 1.38 5.52
C ALA A 27 7.54 1.10 4.01
N ALA A 28 8.52 0.28 3.58
CA ALA A 28 8.70 -0.07 2.17
C ALA A 28 7.58 -0.98 1.63
N LEU A 29 7.02 -1.85 2.48
CA LEU A 29 5.86 -2.67 2.11
C LEU A 29 4.58 -1.83 2.04
N GLY A 30 4.43 -0.83 2.92
CA GLY A 30 3.28 0.09 2.93
C GLY A 30 3.16 0.90 1.64
N GLU A 31 4.26 1.50 1.17
CA GLU A 31 4.28 2.30 -0.06
C GLU A 31 3.95 1.46 -1.30
N GLY A 32 4.52 0.25 -1.42
CA GLY A 32 4.21 -0.66 -2.54
C GLY A 32 2.75 -1.16 -2.54
N LEU A 33 2.16 -1.37 -1.36
CA LEU A 33 0.76 -1.76 -1.24
C LEU A 33 -0.20 -0.63 -1.63
N VAL A 34 0.13 0.63 -1.31
CA VAL A 34 -0.66 1.81 -1.72
C VAL A 34 -0.68 1.93 -3.24
N GLU A 35 0.45 1.79 -3.92
CA GLU A 35 0.54 1.88 -5.38
C GLU A 35 -0.25 0.75 -6.09
N VAL A 36 -0.21 -0.47 -5.56
CA VAL A 36 -1.02 -1.60 -6.06
C VAL A 36 -2.51 -1.36 -5.83
N LEU A 37 -2.89 -0.82 -4.67
CA LEU A 37 -4.28 -0.49 -4.36
C LEU A 37 -4.82 0.63 -5.25
N GLU A 38 -4.03 1.67 -5.51
CA GLU A 38 -4.36 2.75 -6.43
C GLU A 38 -4.55 2.25 -7.87
N THR A 39 -3.66 1.35 -8.32
CA THR A 39 -3.78 0.70 -9.64
C THR A 39 -5.06 -0.13 -9.72
N GLY A 40 -5.39 -0.86 -8.65
CA GLY A 40 -6.65 -1.61 -8.55
C GLY A 40 -7.89 -0.71 -8.54
N ALA A 41 -7.83 0.47 -7.92
CA ALA A 41 -8.92 1.43 -7.90
C ALA A 41 -9.26 1.96 -9.30
N ARG A 42 -8.24 2.28 -10.10
CA ARG A 42 -8.43 2.75 -11.48
C ARG A 42 -9.00 1.63 -12.38
N LEU A 43 -8.53 0.39 -12.22
CA LEU A 43 -9.10 -0.76 -12.95
C LEU A 43 -10.57 -1.02 -12.59
N ARG A 44 -10.94 -0.87 -11.31
CA ARG A 44 -12.34 -0.92 -10.89
C ARG A 44 -13.16 0.19 -11.54
N GLU A 45 -12.62 1.39 -11.65
CA GLU A 45 -13.31 2.51 -12.32
C GLU A 45 -13.52 2.27 -13.82
N VAL A 46 -12.51 1.75 -14.53
CA VAL A 46 -12.67 1.32 -15.93
C VAL A 46 -13.76 0.26 -16.06
N THR A 47 -13.79 -0.71 -15.14
CA THR A 47 -14.79 -1.78 -15.15
C THR A 47 -16.20 -1.24 -14.90
N ARG A 48 -16.32 -0.27 -13.97
CA ARG A 48 -17.57 0.44 -13.67
C ARG A 48 -18.09 1.20 -14.88
N LEU A 49 -17.23 1.99 -15.54
CA LEU A 49 -17.59 2.74 -16.74
C LEU A 49 -17.90 1.84 -17.94
N ARG A 50 -17.18 0.72 -18.10
CA ARG A 50 -17.49 -0.27 -19.15
C ARG A 50 -18.83 -0.98 -18.95
N ALA A 51 -19.26 -1.14 -17.70
CA ALA A 51 -20.55 -1.73 -17.35
C ALA A 51 -21.73 -0.77 -17.55
N MET A 52 -21.49 0.55 -17.69
CA MET A 52 -22.52 1.53 -18.01
C MET A 52 -22.99 1.39 -19.47
N SER A 53 -24.23 1.79 -19.71
CA SER A 53 -24.78 1.93 -21.06
C SER A 53 -24.26 3.19 -21.76
N ASP A 54 -24.33 3.22 -23.09
CA ASP A 54 -23.81 4.37 -23.85
C ASP A 54 -24.59 5.66 -23.59
N ALA A 55 -25.86 5.57 -23.18
CA ALA A 55 -26.66 6.70 -22.73
C ALA A 55 -26.14 7.29 -21.40
N GLU A 56 -25.69 6.43 -20.47
CA GLU A 56 -25.10 6.85 -19.20
C GLU A 56 -23.69 7.41 -19.38
N LEU A 57 -22.90 6.83 -20.29
CA LEU A 57 -21.60 7.38 -20.69
C LEU A 57 -21.75 8.79 -21.29
N ALA A 58 -22.80 9.03 -22.09
CA ALA A 58 -23.08 10.35 -22.65
C ALA A 58 -23.41 11.40 -21.58
N LEU A 59 -24.05 11.02 -20.47
CA LEU A 59 -24.26 11.91 -19.31
C LEU A 59 -22.94 12.33 -18.65
N HIS A 60 -21.93 11.47 -18.74
CA HIS A 60 -20.57 11.75 -18.28
C HIS A 60 -19.69 12.42 -19.35
N HIS A 61 -20.26 12.78 -20.51
CA HIS A 61 -19.57 13.38 -21.64
C HIS A 61 -18.35 12.58 -22.12
N ILE A 62 -18.42 11.25 -22.04
CA ILE A 62 -17.37 10.33 -22.49
C ILE A 62 -17.95 9.28 -23.42
N THR A 63 -17.17 8.90 -24.42
CA THR A 63 -17.49 7.74 -25.28
C THR A 63 -16.81 6.47 -24.77
N ARG A 64 -17.25 5.30 -25.26
CA ARG A 64 -16.71 4.00 -24.82
C ARG A 64 -15.21 3.85 -25.08
N ASP A 65 -14.71 4.44 -26.16
CA ASP A 65 -13.28 4.45 -26.52
C ASP A 65 -12.47 5.42 -25.66
N GLU A 66 -13.12 6.47 -25.13
CA GLU A 66 -12.49 7.48 -24.28
C GLU A 66 -12.40 7.08 -22.80
N ILE A 67 -13.00 5.96 -22.38
CA ILE A 67 -12.97 5.50 -20.98
C ILE A 67 -11.54 5.38 -20.46
N VAL A 68 -10.65 4.76 -21.25
CA VAL A 68 -9.25 4.54 -20.84
C VAL A 68 -8.48 5.87 -20.72
N PRO A 69 -8.42 6.73 -21.75
CA PRO A 69 -7.73 8.01 -21.62
C PRO A 69 -8.39 8.93 -20.58
N HIS A 70 -9.70 8.82 -20.33
CA HIS A 70 -10.38 9.56 -19.27
C HIS A 70 -9.92 9.14 -17.87
N VAL A 71 -9.90 7.83 -17.58
CA VAL A 71 -9.48 7.30 -16.26
C VAL A 71 -7.99 7.51 -16.00
N PHE A 72 -7.16 7.47 -17.05
CA PHE A 72 -5.71 7.63 -16.92
C PHE A 72 -5.18 8.99 -17.37
N ARG A 73 -6.03 10.02 -17.54
CA ARG A 73 -5.62 11.35 -18.02
C ARG A 73 -4.45 11.94 -17.22
N ASP A 74 -4.44 11.64 -15.92
CA ASP A 74 -3.44 12.07 -14.94
C ASP A 74 -2.04 11.50 -15.21
N ARG A 75 -1.94 10.32 -15.86
CA ARG A 75 -0.65 9.71 -16.23
C ARG A 75 -0.23 9.99 -17.67
N TYR A 76 -1.16 10.30 -18.57
CA TYR A 76 -0.91 10.49 -20.00
C TYR A 76 -0.94 11.96 -20.43
N CYS A 77 -0.35 12.85 -19.64
CA CYS A 77 -0.09 14.22 -20.09
C CYS A 77 0.99 14.17 -21.20
N TYR A 78 0.60 14.49 -22.44
CA TYR A 78 1.49 14.69 -23.59
C TYR A 78 2.00 16.13 -23.61
#